data_AF-A0A1G1P393-F1
#
_entry.id   AF-A0A1G1P393-F1
#
_cell.length_a   1.000
_cell.length_b   1.000
_cell.length_c   1.000
_cell.angle_alpha   90.00
_cell.angle_beta   90.00
_cell.angle_gamma   90.00
#
_symmetry.space_group_name_H-M   'P 1'
#
loop_
_entity.id
_entity.type
_entity.pdbx_description
1 polymer ?
#
loop_
_entity_poly.entity_id
_entity_poly.type
_entity_poly.pdbx_seq_one_letter_code
_entity_poly.pdbx_strand_id
1 'polypeptide(L)'
;MNPEDKRHHERVKLPLVIKYQNAQAGPGERWNVVNPINMSESGICFLTMEEYAQGAGMKILLTDPVKKTEYILGCSVLRCVKAKDRPMFHETVVIIEDISEETKRMYSHLLKEFGRGRRAEG
;
A
#
# COMPACT_ATOMS: atom_id res chain seq x y z
N MET A 1 33.26 -18.05 -21.21
CA MET A 1 32.31 -17.67 -20.14
C MET A 1 32.98 -16.52 -19.39
N ASN A 2 32.62 -15.27 -19.68
CA ASN A 2 33.33 -14.12 -19.12
C ASN A 2 32.93 -13.91 -17.66
N PRO A 3 33.90 -13.67 -16.75
CA PRO A 3 33.64 -13.38 -15.33
C PRO A 3 33.06 -11.97 -15.06
N GLU A 4 32.58 -11.29 -16.10
CA GLU A 4 32.08 -9.91 -16.10
C GLU A 4 30.55 -9.81 -15.95
N ASP A 5 29.82 -10.92 -15.90
CA ASP A 5 28.38 -10.93 -15.59
C ASP A 5 28.08 -10.73 -14.08
N LYS A 6 28.97 -10.05 -13.36
CA LYS A 6 28.70 -9.62 -11.98
C LYS A 6 27.89 -8.31 -12.03
N ARG A 7 26.63 -8.41 -11.64
CA ARG A 7 25.68 -7.29 -11.53
C ARG A 7 26.35 -6.04 -10.91
N HIS A 8 26.47 -4.98 -11.70
CA HIS A 8 27.17 -3.72 -11.36
C HIS A 8 26.31 -2.66 -10.64
N HIS A 9 25.01 -2.91 -10.45
CA HIS A 9 24.09 -1.92 -9.88
C HIS A 9 23.36 -2.47 -8.66
N GLU A 10 23.37 -1.68 -7.58
CA GLU A 10 22.58 -1.91 -6.38
C GLU A 10 21.09 -1.89 -6.76
N ARG A 11 20.32 -2.89 -6.32
CA ARG A 11 18.87 -2.88 -6.53
C ARG A 11 18.28 -1.78 -5.66
N VAL A 12 17.74 -0.74 -6.30
CA VAL A 12 16.91 0.27 -5.64
C VAL A 12 15.80 -0.45 -4.86
N LYS A 13 15.68 -0.17 -3.56
CA LYS A 13 14.61 -0.71 -2.71
C LYS A 13 13.27 -0.27 -3.31
N LEU A 14 12.53 -1.23 -3.87
CA LEU A 14 11.21 -0.97 -4.48
C LEU A 14 10.33 -0.19 -3.49
N PRO A 15 9.70 0.93 -3.91
CA PRO A 15 8.71 1.61 -3.10
C PRO A 15 7.66 0.60 -2.67
N LEU A 16 7.30 0.62 -1.39
CA LEU A 16 6.33 -0.30 -0.80
C LEU A 16 5.09 -0.41 -1.71
N VAL A 17 4.68 -1.63 -2.03
CA VAL A 17 3.50 -1.90 -2.84
C VAL A 17 2.42 -2.45 -1.91
N ILE A 18 1.20 -1.94 -2.06
CA ILE A 18 0.02 -2.48 -1.41
C ILE A 18 -0.93 -3.03 -2.47
N LYS A 19 -1.70 -4.04 -2.07
CA LYS A 19 -2.81 -4.57 -2.86
C LYS A 19 -4.11 -4.15 -2.19
N TYR A 20 -5.13 -3.76 -2.95
CA TYR A 20 -6.44 -3.43 -2.39
C TYR A 20 -7.59 -4.00 -3.22
N GLN A 21 -8.75 -4.15 -2.58
CA GLN A 21 -10.02 -4.47 -3.21
C GLN A 21 -11.18 -3.99 -2.33
N ASN A 22 -12.39 -3.91 -2.90
CA ASN A 22 -13.60 -3.66 -2.13
C ASN A 22 -13.80 -4.77 -1.07
N ALA A 23 -14.30 -4.44 0.13
CA ALA A 23 -14.56 -5.45 1.16
C ALA A 23 -15.61 -6.48 0.71
N GLN A 24 -16.57 -6.07 -0.13
CA GLN A 24 -17.62 -6.89 -0.70
C GLN A 24 -17.17 -7.71 -1.93
N ALA A 25 -15.90 -7.59 -2.32
CA ALA A 25 -15.34 -8.32 -3.45
C ALA A 25 -15.58 -9.83 -3.32
N GLY A 26 -16.15 -10.42 -4.37
CA GLY A 26 -16.46 -11.84 -4.43
C GLY A 26 -15.21 -12.72 -4.56
N PRO A 27 -15.36 -14.05 -4.37
CA PRO A 27 -14.29 -14.99 -4.65
C PRO A 27 -13.84 -14.90 -6.12
N GLY A 28 -12.57 -14.57 -6.35
CA GLY A 28 -11.99 -14.44 -7.70
C GLY A 28 -11.89 -13.01 -8.23
N GLU A 29 -12.37 -12.01 -7.49
CA GLU A 29 -12.10 -10.61 -7.83
C GLU A 29 -10.60 -10.29 -7.74
N ARG A 30 -10.15 -9.42 -8.64
CA ARG A 30 -8.74 -9.08 -8.82
C ARG A 30 -8.32 -8.04 -7.80
N TRP A 31 -7.23 -8.31 -7.09
CA TRP A 31 -6.53 -7.31 -6.30
C TRP A 31 -5.91 -6.24 -7.21
N ASN A 32 -6.22 -4.98 -6.93
CA ASN A 32 -5.56 -3.84 -7.53
C ASN A 32 -4.24 -3.56 -6.81
N VAL A 33 -3.22 -3.11 -7.55
CA VAL A 33 -1.85 -2.95 -7.05
C VAL A 33 -1.45 -1.49 -7.16
N VAL A 34 -1.03 -0.88 -6.05
CA VAL A 34 -0.66 0.54 -6.00
C VAL A 34 0.50 0.79 -5.06
N ASN A 35 1.16 1.92 -5.26
CA ASN A 35 2.10 2.46 -4.31
C ASN A 35 1.36 3.47 -3.43
N PRO A 36 1.49 3.41 -2.10
CA PRO A 36 0.87 4.39 -1.22
C PRO A 36 1.55 5.76 -1.39
N ILE A 37 0.72 6.80 -1.55
CA ILE A 37 1.12 8.21 -1.51
C ILE A 37 1.49 8.63 -0.09
N ASN A 38 0.85 8.08 0.94
CA ASN A 38 1.20 8.35 2.34
C ASN A 38 0.72 7.21 3.24
N MET A 39 1.37 7.03 4.37
CA MET A 39 1.00 6.07 5.40
C MET A 39 1.20 6.69 6.78
N SER A 40 0.31 6.31 7.70
CA SER A 40 0.33 6.71 9.11
C SER A 40 -0.14 5.52 9.93
N GLU A 41 0.00 5.59 11.25
CA GLU A 41 -0.45 4.49 12.13
C GLU A 41 -1.92 4.12 11.95
N SER A 42 -2.77 5.07 11.55
CA SER A 42 -4.22 4.91 11.44
C SER A 42 -4.74 4.80 10.01
N GLY A 43 -3.92 5.02 8.98
CA GLY A 43 -4.46 5.15 7.63
C GLY A 43 -3.44 5.24 6.50
N ILE A 44 -3.94 5.01 5.29
CA ILE A 44 -3.17 4.91 4.06
C ILE A 44 -3.82 5.79 2.99
N CYS A 45 -3.00 6.53 2.24
CA CYS A 45 -3.42 7.32 1.09
C CYS A 45 -2.79 6.73 -0.18
N PHE A 46 -3.56 6.58 -1.26
CA PHE A 46 -3.09 6.08 -2.56
C PHE A 46 -3.98 6.58 -3.71
N LEU A 47 -3.54 6.37 -4.95
CA LEU A 47 -4.31 6.71 -6.15
C LEU A 47 -5.05 5.49 -6.68
N THR A 48 -6.30 5.68 -7.06
CA THR A 48 -7.17 4.66 -7.70
C THR A 48 -7.88 5.27 -8.90
N MET A 49 -8.21 4.47 -9.91
CA MET A 49 -9.06 4.94 -11.03
C MET A 49 -10.54 4.93 -10.64
N GLU A 50 -10.93 4.05 -9.72
CA GLU A 50 -12.29 3.96 -9.21
C GLU A 50 -12.56 5.03 -8.14
N GLU A 51 -13.77 5.56 -8.17
CA GLU A 51 -14.33 6.41 -7.12
C GLU A 51 -15.01 5.53 -6.06
N TYR A 52 -14.82 5.88 -4.79
CA TYR A 52 -15.40 5.14 -3.67
C TYR A 52 -16.17 6.08 -2.75
N ALA A 53 -17.34 5.63 -2.28
CA ALA A 53 -18.12 6.37 -1.30
C ALA A 53 -17.40 6.44 0.05
N GLN A 54 -17.60 7.53 0.79
CA GLN A 54 -17.15 7.63 2.18
C GLN A 54 -17.81 6.53 3.03
N GLY A 55 -17.03 5.88 3.89
CA GLY A 55 -17.45 4.74 4.70
C GLY A 55 -17.46 3.40 3.95
N ALA A 56 -17.14 3.37 2.65
CA ALA A 56 -17.06 2.12 1.90
C ALA A 56 -15.98 1.22 2.51
N GLY A 57 -16.34 -0.05 2.75
CA GLY A 57 -15.42 -1.05 3.26
C GLY A 57 -14.39 -1.46 2.20
N MET A 58 -13.15 -1.62 2.61
CA MET A 58 -12.04 -1.99 1.75
C MET A 58 -11.10 -2.95 2.45
N LYS A 59 -10.45 -3.83 1.70
CA LYS A 59 -9.40 -4.72 2.21
C LYS A 59 -8.08 -4.28 1.61
N ILE A 60 -7.06 -4.13 2.45
CA ILE A 60 -5.68 -3.90 2.01
C ILE A 60 -4.83 -5.11 2.36
N LEU A 61 -4.18 -5.69 1.37
CA LEU A 61 -3.22 -6.77 1.52
C LEU A 61 -1.81 -6.18 1.49
N LEU A 62 -1.11 -6.34 2.61
CA LEU A 62 0.27 -5.96 2.83
C LEU A 62 1.16 -7.20 2.76
N THR A 63 2.33 -7.07 2.16
CA THR A 63 3.33 -8.14 2.12
C THR A 63 4.57 -7.69 2.87
N ASP A 64 4.98 -8.44 3.90
CA ASP A 64 6.26 -8.27 4.56
C ASP A 64 7.38 -8.64 3.56
N PRO A 65 8.26 -7.71 3.15
CA PRO A 65 9.29 -8.00 2.15
C PRO A 65 10.39 -8.94 2.67
N VAL A 66 10.57 -9.05 3.99
CA VAL A 66 11.58 -9.89 4.63
C VAL A 66 11.05 -11.32 4.80
N LYS A 67 9.86 -11.45 5.39
CA LYS A 67 9.26 -12.76 5.68
C LYS A 67 8.42 -13.33 4.55
N LYS A 68 8.07 -12.50 3.56
CA LYS A 68 7.10 -12.81 2.49
C LYS A 68 5.74 -13.25 3.01
N THR A 69 5.41 -12.84 4.24
CA THR A 69 4.11 -13.11 4.86
C THR A 69 3.13 -12.03 4.43
N GLU A 70 1.92 -12.45 4.08
CA GLU A 70 0.85 -11.55 3.69
C GLU A 70 -0.12 -11.31 4.84
N TYR A 71 -0.58 -10.07 4.98
CA TYR A 71 -1.48 -9.62 6.03
C TYR A 71 -2.60 -8.79 5.41
N ILE A 72 -3.85 -9.08 5.79
CA ILE A 72 -5.02 -8.31 5.34
C ILE A 72 -5.45 -7.35 6.44
N LEU A 73 -5.61 -6.09 6.07
CA LEU A 73 -6.22 -5.04 6.87
C LEU A 73 -7.66 -4.83 6.41
N GLY A 74 -8.59 -4.79 7.36
CA GLY A 74 -9.89 -4.15 7.16
C GLY A 74 -9.71 -2.64 7.18
N CYS A 75 -10.38 -1.94 6.28
CA CYS A 75 -10.32 -0.49 6.20
C CYS A 75 -11.68 0.08 5.79
N SER A 76 -11.91 1.35 6.11
CA SER A 76 -12.99 2.15 5.51
C SER A 76 -12.45 3.38 4.80
N VAL A 77 -13.11 3.75 3.70
CA VAL A 77 -12.77 4.96 2.94
C VAL A 77 -13.15 6.20 3.75
N LEU A 78 -12.16 7.01 4.13
CA LEU A 78 -12.39 8.29 4.80
C LEU A 78 -12.75 9.37 3.77
N ARG A 79 -12.01 9.43 2.66
CA ARG A 79 -12.28 10.35 1.54
C ARG A 79 -11.73 9.79 0.25
N CYS A 80 -12.41 10.08 -0.85
CA CYS A 80 -12.00 9.78 -2.21
C CYS A 80 -12.28 11.02 -3.06
N VAL A 81 -11.24 11.69 -3.56
CA VAL A 81 -11.37 12.96 -4.28
C VAL A 81 -10.55 12.94 -5.56
N LYS A 82 -11.04 13.59 -6.62
CA LYS A 82 -10.32 13.67 -7.90
C LYS A 82 -8.93 14.28 -7.70
N ALA A 83 -7.89 13.62 -8.21
CA ALA A 83 -6.52 14.09 -8.06
C ALA A 83 -6.28 15.33 -8.94
N LYS A 84 -5.65 16.37 -8.36
CA LYS A 84 -5.45 17.68 -9.00
C LYS A 84 -4.65 17.58 -10.31
N ASP A 85 -3.54 16.85 -10.29
CA ASP A 85 -2.61 16.76 -11.42
C ASP A 85 -2.80 15.49 -12.27
N ARG A 86 -3.81 14.67 -11.93
CA ARG A 86 -4.05 13.35 -12.54
C ARG A 86 -5.55 13.11 -12.69
N PRO A 87 -6.22 13.70 -13.70
CA PRO A 87 -7.68 13.73 -13.79
C PRO A 87 -8.35 12.37 -13.99
N MET A 88 -7.59 11.32 -14.35
CA MET A 88 -8.07 9.93 -14.44
C MET A 88 -8.03 9.18 -13.11
N PHE A 89 -7.49 9.79 -12.06
CA PHE A 89 -7.29 9.17 -10.75
C PHE A 89 -8.01 9.94 -9.64
N HIS A 90 -8.34 9.21 -8.60
CA HIS A 90 -8.82 9.71 -7.32
C HIS A 90 -7.76 9.46 -6.25
N GLU A 91 -7.49 10.48 -5.44
CA GLU A 91 -6.78 10.35 -4.18
C GLU A 91 -7.73 9.78 -3.13
N THR A 92 -7.44 8.54 -2.73
CA THR A 92 -8.24 7.78 -1.76
C THR A 92 -7.47 7.64 -0.47
N VAL A 93 -8.10 8.08 0.62
CA VAL A 93 -7.61 7.91 1.98
C VAL A 93 -8.50 6.92 2.69
N VAL A 94 -7.88 5.92 3.30
CA VAL A 94 -8.57 4.94 4.12
C VAL A 94 -8.07 4.95 5.55
N ILE A 95 -8.97 4.61 6.47
CA ILE A 95 -8.67 4.36 7.88
C ILE A 95 -8.60 2.86 8.10
N ILE A 96 -7.61 2.41 8.86
CA ILE A 96 -7.44 1.01 9.23
C ILE A 96 -8.43 0.68 10.35
N GLU A 97 -9.21 -0.38 10.14
CA GLU A 97 -10.17 -0.90 11.09
C GLU A 97 -9.64 -2.19 11.72
N ASP A 98 -9.85 -2.36 13.03
CA ASP A 98 -9.60 -3.58 13.80
C ASP A 98 -8.33 -4.37 13.41
N ILE A 99 -7.18 -3.81 13.79
CA ILE A 99 -5.88 -4.43 13.56
C ILE A 99 -5.47 -5.35 14.72
N SER A 100 -5.11 -6.59 14.41
CA SER A 100 -4.53 -7.50 15.43
C SER A 100 -3.18 -6.96 15.92
N GLU A 101 -2.78 -7.28 17.15
CA GLU A 101 -1.47 -6.84 17.70
C GLU A 101 -0.28 -7.35 16.88
N GLU A 102 -0.39 -8.54 16.28
CA GLU A 102 0.64 -9.05 15.37
C GLU A 102 0.72 -8.19 14.10
N THR A 103 -0.43 -7.95 13.47
CA THR A 103 -0.53 -7.15 12.25
C THR A 103 -0.07 -5.72 12.50
N LYS A 104 -0.36 -5.15 13.68
CA LYS A 104 0.06 -3.81 14.10
C LYS A 104 1.57 -3.69 14.23
N ARG A 105 2.24 -4.69 14.80
CA ARG A 105 3.71 -4.74 14.89
C ARG A 105 4.35 -4.78 13.51
N MET A 106 3.83 -5.61 12.62
CA MET A 106 4.28 -5.68 11.23
C MET A 106 4.03 -4.36 10.49
N TYR A 107 2.84 -3.78 10.62
CA TYR A 107 2.51 -2.50 10.01
C TYR A 107 3.43 -1.37 10.49
N SER A 108 3.70 -1.33 11.79
CA SER A 108 4.65 -0.39 12.38
C SER A 108 6.08 -0.55 11.83
N HIS A 109 6.49 -1.79 11.54
CA HIS A 109 7.77 -2.06 10.88
C HIS A 109 7.78 -1.54 9.44
N LEU A 110 6.72 -1.81 8.66
CA LEU A 110 6.57 -1.27 7.31
C LEU A 110 6.55 0.26 7.29
N LEU A 111 5.87 0.89 8.25
CA LEU A 111 5.80 2.35 8.37
C LEU A 111 7.18 2.97 8.61
N LYS A 112 8.02 2.34 9.44
CA LYS A 112 9.41 2.77 9.67
C LYS A 112 10.26 2.66 8.40
N GLU A 113 10.14 1.58 7.66
CA GLU A 113 10.86 1.39 6.39
C GLU A 113 10.38 2.37 5.30
N PHE A 114 9.08 2.62 5.22
CA PHE A 114 8.49 3.62 4.32
C PHE A 114 9.03 5.03 4.62
N GLY A 115 9.11 5.41 5.90
CA GLY A 115 9.68 6.68 6.33
C GLY A 115 11.18 6.81 6.04
N ARG A 116 11.94 5.71 6.13
CA ARG A 116 13.38 5.69 5.77
C ARG A 116 13.60 5.85 4.27
N GLY A 117 12.78 5.21 3.44
CA GLY A 117 12.85 5.31 1.97
C GLY A 117 12.74 6.76 1.48
N ARG A 118 11.84 7.57 2.05
CA ARG A 118 11.69 8.99 1.69
C ARG A 118 12.86 9.88 2.04
N ARG A 119 13.60 9.56 3.11
CA ARG A 119 14.75 10.38 3.54
C ARG A 119 15.99 10.15 2.67
N ALA A 120 16.03 9.05 1.91
CA ALA A 120 17.13 8.75 0.99
C ALA A 120 16.98 9.45 -0.38
N GLU A 121 15.81 10.05 -0.66
CA GLU A 121 15.49 10.76 -1.90
C GLU A 121 15.54 12.30 -1.75
N GLY A 122 15.94 12.81 -0.58
CA GLY A 122 15.96 14.24 -0.24
C GLY A 122 17.36 14.77 0.07
#